data_AF-A0A6B0STS0-F1
#
_entry.id   AF-A0A6B0STS0-F1
#
_cell.length_a   1.000
_cell.length_b   1.000
_cell.length_c   1.000
_cell.angle_alpha   90.00
_cell.angle_beta   90.00
_cell.angle_gamma   90.00
#
_symmetry.space_group_name_H-M   'P 1'
#
loop_
_entity.id
_entity.type
_entity.pdbx_description
1 polymer ?
#
loop_
_entity_poly.entity_id
_entity_poly.type
_entity_poly.pdbx_seq_one_letter_code
_entity_poly.pdbx_strand_id
1 'polypeptide(L)'
;MDYLDDDWDLELKELLQESKEQQQDRLEEELKRIEQQLEERNQVHREVVDELESKLDWYKNRLEDLYKQRRGKAAERSQLKNQITLFYRQLRNEKQQHWCDKQELEQERRDLLRSIDELSSENLLDELF
;
A
#
# COMPACT_ATOMS: atom_id res chain seq x y z
N MET A 1 -8.69 -16.44 55.75
CA MET A 1 -9.59 -17.20 54.87
C MET A 1 -9.56 -16.40 53.57
N ASP A 2 -8.41 -16.43 52.90
CA ASP A 2 -8.09 -15.56 51.74
C ASP A 2 -7.91 -16.36 50.44
N TYR A 3 -7.98 -17.70 50.52
CA TYR A 3 -7.74 -18.61 49.39
C TYR A 3 -8.78 -18.52 48.25
N LEU A 4 -9.88 -17.79 48.45
CA LEU A 4 -10.88 -17.56 47.40
C LEU A 4 -10.56 -16.31 46.57
N ASP A 5 -9.88 -15.30 47.13
CA ASP A 5 -9.51 -14.09 46.39
C ASP A 5 -8.36 -14.37 45.42
N ASP A 6 -7.37 -15.18 45.86
CA ASP A 6 -6.21 -15.55 45.04
C ASP A 6 -6.56 -16.39 43.80
N ASP A 7 -7.61 -17.21 43.86
CA ASP A 7 -8.03 -18.10 42.76
C ASP A 7 -8.75 -17.30 41.65
N TRP A 8 -9.59 -16.34 42.05
CA TRP A 8 -10.24 -15.40 41.13
C TRP A 8 -9.25 -14.43 40.49
N ASP A 9 -8.23 -13.98 41.22
CA ASP A 9 -7.15 -13.14 40.69
C ASP A 9 -6.30 -13.90 39.66
N LEU A 10 -6.08 -15.21 39.85
CA LEU A 10 -5.35 -16.04 38.89
C LEU A 10 -6.14 -16.24 37.60
N GLU A 11 -7.44 -16.58 37.71
CA GLU A 11 -8.33 -16.79 36.56
C GLU A 11 -8.53 -15.49 35.76
N LEU A 12 -8.64 -14.34 36.45
CA LEU A 12 -8.73 -13.04 35.80
C LEU A 12 -7.44 -12.67 35.04
N LYS A 13 -6.27 -12.96 35.61
CA LYS A 13 -4.97 -12.74 34.94
C LYS A 13 -4.82 -13.61 33.70
N GLU A 14 -5.20 -14.89 33.78
CA GLU A 14 -5.15 -15.82 32.64
C GLU A 14 -6.06 -15.34 31.50
N LEU A 15 -7.28 -14.88 31.81
CA LEU A 15 -8.21 -14.33 30.83
C LEU A 15 -7.72 -13.01 30.19
N LEU A 16 -7.07 -12.14 30.98
CA LEU A 16 -6.46 -10.92 30.47
C LEU A 16 -5.27 -11.22 29.54
N GLN A 17 -4.41 -12.17 29.93
CA GLN A 17 -3.29 -12.63 29.11
C GLN A 17 -3.79 -13.16 27.76
N GLU A 18 -4.78 -14.07 27.78
CA GLU A 18 -5.37 -14.66 26.57
C GLU A 18 -5.99 -13.57 25.67
N SER A 19 -6.70 -12.61 26.25
CA SER A 19 -7.28 -11.49 25.49
C SER A 19 -6.20 -10.63 24.81
N LYS A 20 -5.07 -10.39 25.49
CA LYS A 20 -3.96 -9.60 24.92
C LYS A 20 -3.23 -10.34 23.81
N GLU A 21 -2.99 -11.64 23.98
CA GLU A 21 -2.41 -12.50 22.94
C GLU A 21 -3.30 -12.52 21.68
N GLN A 22 -4.61 -12.70 21.86
CA GLN A 22 -5.58 -12.63 20.75
C GLN A 22 -5.58 -11.26 20.06
N GLN A 23 -5.41 -10.17 20.82
CA GLN A 23 -5.33 -8.83 20.25
C GLN A 23 -4.05 -8.64 19.43
N GLN A 24 -2.92 -9.13 19.94
CA GLN A 24 -1.64 -9.11 19.23
C GLN A 24 -1.71 -9.91 17.92
N ASP A 25 -2.25 -11.13 17.96
CA ASP A 25 -2.43 -11.97 16.78
C ASP A 25 -3.25 -11.28 15.68
N ARG A 26 -4.33 -10.58 16.07
CA ARG A 26 -5.15 -9.80 15.13
C ARG A 26 -4.36 -8.67 14.47
N LEU A 27 -3.57 -7.93 15.25
CA LEU A 27 -2.74 -6.85 14.73
C LEU A 27 -1.65 -7.38 13.78
N GLU A 28 -1.07 -8.54 14.09
CA GLU A 28 -0.10 -9.20 13.22
C GLU A 28 -0.73 -9.70 11.90
N GLU A 29 -1.95 -10.22 11.95
CA GLU A 29 -2.72 -10.56 10.75
C GLU A 29 -3.02 -9.33 9.89
N GLU A 30 -3.44 -8.23 10.50
CA GLU A 30 -3.67 -6.96 9.79
C GLU A 30 -2.39 -6.44 9.16
N LEU A 31 -1.25 -6.54 9.85
CA LEU A 31 0.05 -6.15 9.31
C LEU A 31 0.43 -6.98 8.07
N LYS A 32 0.24 -8.30 8.11
CA LYS A 32 0.44 -9.18 6.93
C LYS A 32 -0.46 -8.79 5.77
N ARG A 33 -1.71 -8.40 6.03
CA ARG A 33 -2.64 -7.93 5.00
C ARG A 33 -2.15 -6.63 4.36
N ILE A 34 -1.66 -5.67 5.14
CA ILE A 34 -1.09 -4.42 4.60
C ILE A 34 0.13 -4.71 3.74
N GLU A 35 1.02 -5.62 4.17
CA GLU A 35 2.19 -6.01 3.38
C GLU A 35 1.79 -6.63 2.03
N GLN A 36 0.77 -7.49 2.04
CA GLN A 36 0.23 -8.05 0.80
C GLN A 36 -0.39 -6.97 -0.10
N GLN A 37 -1.17 -6.04 0.46
CA GLN A 37 -1.75 -4.93 -0.29
C GLN A 37 -0.70 -4.01 -0.92
N LEU A 38 0.41 -3.76 -0.21
CA LEU A 38 1.54 -2.99 -0.74
C LEU A 38 2.17 -3.68 -1.95
N GLU A 39 2.38 -5.00 -1.89
CA GLU A 39 2.94 -5.76 -3.01
C GLU A 39 1.98 -5.80 -4.20
N GLU A 40 0.70 -6.09 -3.96
CA GLU A 40 -0.34 -6.09 -5.00
C GLU A 40 -0.44 -4.72 -5.69
N ARG A 41 -0.46 -3.63 -4.93
CA ARG A 41 -0.49 -2.26 -5.50
C ARG A 41 0.78 -1.94 -6.28
N ASN A 42 1.95 -2.38 -5.81
CA ASN A 42 3.20 -2.21 -6.56
C ASN A 42 3.16 -2.96 -7.89
N GLN A 43 2.63 -4.17 -7.90
CA GLN A 43 2.50 -4.96 -9.12
C GLN A 43 1.54 -4.31 -10.11
N VAL A 44 0.35 -3.92 -9.66
CA VAL A 44 -0.64 -3.22 -10.50
C VAL A 44 -0.05 -1.93 -11.07
N HIS A 45 0.65 -1.15 -10.24
CA HIS A 45 1.30 0.09 -10.70
C HIS A 45 2.34 -0.18 -11.80
N ARG A 46 3.18 -1.21 -11.64
CA ARG A 46 4.17 -1.60 -12.67
C ARG A 46 3.48 -2.00 -13.98
N GLU A 47 2.47 -2.86 -13.91
CA GLU A 47 1.73 -3.31 -15.09
C GLU A 47 1.09 -2.14 -15.86
N VAL A 48 0.46 -1.20 -15.13
CA VAL A 48 -0.15 -0.01 -15.72
C VAL A 48 0.91 0.92 -16.33
N VAL A 49 2.03 1.15 -15.64
CA VAL A 49 3.12 1.99 -16.16
C VAL A 49 3.72 1.38 -17.42
N ASP A 50 4.02 0.08 -17.42
CA ASP A 50 4.59 -0.63 -18.56
C ASP A 50 3.65 -0.58 -19.78
N GLU A 51 2.33 -0.71 -19.56
CA GLU A 51 1.33 -0.58 -20.63
C GLU A 51 1.29 0.85 -21.20
N LEU A 52 1.30 1.86 -20.32
CA LEU A 52 1.28 3.27 -20.72
C LEU A 52 2.56 3.67 -21.46
N GLU A 53 3.72 3.19 -21.03
CA GLU A 53 5.01 3.44 -21.68
C GLU A 53 5.08 2.76 -23.06
N SER A 54 4.63 1.50 -23.16
CA SER A 54 4.53 0.77 -24.42
C SER A 54 3.62 1.49 -25.43
N LYS A 55 2.46 1.99 -24.98
CA LYS A 55 1.57 2.82 -25.79
C LYS A 55 2.26 4.11 -26.22
N LEU A 56 2.92 4.81 -25.29
CA LEU A 56 3.65 6.04 -25.59
C LEU A 56 4.68 5.84 -26.70
N ASP A 57 5.46 4.79 -26.63
CA ASP A 57 6.49 4.51 -27.63
C ASP A 57 5.87 4.16 -28.98
N TRP A 58 4.76 3.42 -29.02
CA TRP A 58 4.00 3.21 -30.24
C TRP A 58 3.53 4.54 -30.87
N TYR A 59 2.95 5.44 -30.07
CA TYR A 59 2.46 6.73 -30.55
C TYR A 59 3.60 7.66 -31.00
N LYS A 60 4.75 7.66 -30.31
CA LYS A 60 5.95 8.41 -30.71
C LYS A 60 6.49 7.90 -32.04
N ASN A 61 6.69 6.59 -32.18
CA ASN A 61 7.18 5.97 -33.41
C ASN A 61 6.24 6.31 -34.58
N ARG A 62 4.93 6.18 -34.34
CA ARG A 62 3.93 6.55 -35.34
C ARG A 62 4.03 8.02 -35.73
N LEU A 63 4.21 8.93 -34.77
CA LEU A 63 4.36 10.35 -35.03
C LEU A 63 5.63 10.65 -35.84
N GLU A 64 6.75 10.02 -35.54
CA GLU A 64 7.99 10.13 -36.31
C GLU A 64 7.81 9.69 -37.76
N ASP A 65 7.13 8.56 -37.98
CA ASP A 65 6.83 8.08 -39.33
C ASP A 65 5.95 9.07 -40.11
N LEU A 66 5.00 9.72 -39.43
CA LEU A 66 4.22 10.79 -40.06
C LEU A 66 5.08 12.00 -40.41
N TYR A 67 6.11 12.34 -39.64
CA TYR A 67 7.03 13.42 -39.96
C TYR A 67 7.91 13.10 -41.17
N LYS A 68 8.31 11.84 -41.36
CA LYS A 68 9.07 11.37 -42.52
C LYS A 68 8.26 11.46 -43.83
N GLN A 69 6.93 11.50 -43.76
CA GLN A 69 6.05 11.61 -44.93
C GLN A 69 5.91 13.07 -45.44
N ARG A 70 6.06 13.27 -46.76
CA ARG A 70 6.29 14.58 -47.37
C ARG A 70 5.10 15.57 -47.39
N ARG A 71 3.82 15.19 -47.30
CA ARG A 71 2.67 16.14 -47.24
C ARG A 71 1.40 15.55 -46.61
N GLY A 72 0.54 16.41 -46.02
CA GLY A 72 -0.91 16.15 -45.85
C GLY A 72 -1.42 15.62 -44.51
N LYS A 73 -0.60 15.53 -43.45
CA LYS A 73 -0.98 14.86 -42.19
C LYS A 73 -0.94 15.73 -40.94
N ALA A 74 -1.12 17.04 -41.08
CA ALA A 74 -1.06 17.97 -39.96
C ALA A 74 -2.09 17.64 -38.86
N ALA A 75 -3.31 17.27 -39.24
CA ALA A 75 -4.36 16.85 -38.32
C ALA A 75 -3.99 15.55 -37.56
N GLU A 76 -3.56 14.50 -38.27
CA GLU A 76 -3.14 13.22 -37.67
C GLU A 76 -1.95 13.43 -36.70
N ARG A 77 -0.96 14.25 -37.08
CA ARG A 77 0.17 14.61 -36.21
C ARG A 77 -0.28 15.35 -34.95
N SER A 78 -1.22 16.28 -35.07
CA SER A 78 -1.76 17.02 -33.92
C SER A 78 -2.54 16.10 -32.98
N GLN A 79 -3.32 15.17 -33.52
CA GLN A 79 -4.01 14.15 -32.73
C GLN A 79 -3.04 13.27 -31.95
N LEU A 80 -1.99 12.75 -32.62
CA LEU A 80 -0.98 11.92 -31.96
C LEU A 80 -0.24 12.68 -30.85
N LYS A 81 0.12 13.97 -31.06
CA LYS A 81 0.70 14.81 -30.02
C LYS A 81 -0.21 14.98 -28.81
N ASN A 82 -1.50 15.19 -29.04
CA ASN A 82 -2.48 15.29 -27.96
C ASN A 82 -2.58 13.97 -27.19
N GLN A 83 -2.62 12.84 -27.88
CA GLN A 83 -2.62 11.51 -27.25
C GLN A 83 -1.35 11.27 -26.41
N ILE A 84 -0.17 11.56 -26.95
CA ILE A 84 1.12 11.50 -26.23
C ILE A 84 1.06 12.37 -24.96
N THR A 85 0.52 13.59 -25.06
CA THR A 85 0.38 14.50 -23.91
C THR A 85 -0.56 13.94 -22.85
N LEU A 86 -1.66 13.30 -23.26
CA LEU A 86 -2.59 12.63 -22.36
C LEU A 86 -1.93 11.45 -21.64
N PHE A 87 -1.17 10.60 -22.34
CA PHE A 87 -0.44 9.50 -21.71
C PHE A 87 0.60 9.99 -20.70
N TYR A 88 1.33 11.07 -21.00
CA TYR A 88 2.23 11.68 -20.01
C TYR A 88 1.52 12.24 -18.79
N ARG A 89 0.29 12.76 -18.94
CA ARG A 89 -0.53 13.18 -17.80
C ARG A 89 -0.98 11.96 -17.00
N GLN A 90 -1.44 10.90 -17.67
CA GLN A 90 -1.84 9.65 -17.00
C GLN A 90 -0.67 9.05 -16.21
N LEU A 91 0.52 8.92 -16.79
CA LEU A 91 1.72 8.45 -16.08
C LEU A 91 2.04 9.27 -14.83
N ARG A 92 1.90 10.60 -14.90
CA ARG A 92 2.13 11.46 -13.72
C ARG A 92 1.06 11.24 -12.66
N ASN A 93 -0.20 11.12 -13.06
CA ASN A 93 -1.29 10.85 -12.15
C ASN A 93 -1.11 9.49 -11.48
N GLU A 94 -0.74 8.45 -12.23
CA GLU A 94 -0.50 7.12 -11.67
C GLU A 94 0.65 7.10 -10.68
N LYS A 95 1.76 7.80 -10.98
CA LYS A 95 2.87 7.94 -10.02
C LYS A 95 2.45 8.65 -8.74
N GLN A 96 1.61 9.68 -8.86
CA GLN A 96 1.10 10.41 -7.70
C GLN A 96 0.13 9.55 -6.87
N GLN A 97 -0.81 8.87 -7.53
CA GLN A 97 -1.76 7.96 -6.88
C GLN A 97 -1.02 6.84 -6.15
N HIS A 98 -0.12 6.13 -6.85
CA HIS A 98 0.69 5.07 -6.24
C HIS A 98 1.50 5.55 -5.04
N TRP A 99 2.07 6.76 -5.11
CA TRP A 99 2.78 7.34 -3.98
C TRP A 99 1.85 7.62 -2.79
N CYS A 100 0.70 8.25 -3.02
CA CYS A 100 -0.29 8.51 -1.96
C CYS A 100 -0.76 7.20 -1.30
N ASP A 101 -1.16 6.24 -2.13
CA ASP A 101 -1.60 4.91 -1.72
C ASP A 101 -0.56 4.18 -0.87
N LYS A 102 0.71 4.28 -1.28
CA LYS A 102 1.82 3.70 -0.53
C LYS A 102 2.03 4.42 0.80
N GLN A 103 1.97 5.75 0.82
CA GLN A 103 2.14 6.52 2.07
C GLN A 103 1.04 6.23 3.09
N GLU A 104 -0.21 6.05 2.63
CA GLU A 104 -1.35 5.68 3.46
C GLU A 104 -1.12 4.31 4.12
N LEU A 105 -0.82 3.27 3.33
CA LEU A 105 -0.56 1.93 3.84
C LEU A 105 0.68 1.87 4.74
N GLU A 106 1.74 2.62 4.43
CA GLU A 106 2.93 2.72 5.30
C GLU A 106 2.66 3.47 6.60
N GLN A 107 1.67 4.37 6.61
CA GLN A 107 1.23 5.04 7.83
C GLN A 107 0.43 4.06 8.69
N GLU A 108 -0.55 3.36 8.11
CA GLU A 108 -1.32 2.32 8.79
C GLU A 108 -0.41 1.23 9.39
N ARG A 109 0.59 0.76 8.62
CA ARG A 109 1.61 -0.18 9.11
C ARG A 109 2.35 0.34 10.33
N ARG A 110 2.74 1.62 10.34
CA ARG A 110 3.44 2.25 11.48
C ARG A 110 2.54 2.40 12.70
N ASP A 111 1.23 2.55 12.50
CA ASP A 111 0.26 2.65 13.58
C ASP A 111 0.02 1.26 14.19
N LEU A 112 -0.16 0.22 13.38
CA LEU A 112 -0.25 -1.17 13.87
C LEU A 112 1.00 -1.62 14.63
N LEU A 113 2.19 -1.31 14.11
CA LEU A 113 3.45 -1.64 14.78
C LEU A 113 3.56 -0.95 16.15
N ARG A 114 3.09 0.30 16.27
CA ARG A 114 3.05 0.99 17.56
C ARG A 114 2.05 0.33 18.51
N SER A 115 0.87 -0.06 18.03
CA SER A 115 -0.11 -0.77 18.86
C SER A 115 0.42 -2.12 19.36
N ILE A 116 1.19 -2.86 18.56
CA ILE A 116 1.84 -4.10 18.99
C ILE A 116 2.91 -3.81 20.06
N ASP A 117 3.72 -2.77 19.88
CA ASP A 117 4.76 -2.36 20.83
C ASP A 117 4.18 -1.89 22.17
N GLU A 118 3.06 -1.17 22.13
CA GLU A 118 2.30 -0.75 23.31
C GLU A 118 1.77 -1.97 24.09
N LEU A 119 1.15 -2.93 23.43
CA LEU A 119 0.69 -4.18 24.07
C LEU A 119 1.86 -4.99 24.65
N SER A 120 2.98 -5.06 23.94
CA SER A 120 4.19 -5.74 24.40
C SER A 120 4.78 -5.06 25.64
N SER A 121 4.76 -3.73 25.67
CA SER A 121 5.25 -2.93 26.80
C SER A 121 4.35 -3.02 28.02
N GLU A 122 3.03 -3.09 27.82
CA GLU A 122 2.06 -3.34 28.89
C GLU A 122 2.23 -4.73 29.50
N ASN A 123 2.48 -5.77 28.70
CA ASN A 123 2.79 -7.11 29.20
C ASN A 123 4.07 -7.12 30.06
N LEU A 124 5.11 -6.43 29.61
CA LEU A 124 6.38 -6.36 30.33
C LEU A 124 6.26 -5.61 31.66
N LEU A 125 5.32 -4.67 31.78
CA LEU A 125 4.99 -4.00 33.04
C LEU A 125 4.15 -4.89 33.96
N ASP A 126 3.19 -5.63 33.43
CA ASP A 126 2.36 -6.57 34.21
C ASP A 126 3.18 -7.75 34.77
N GLU A 127 4.28 -8.15 34.12
CA GLU A 127 5.19 -9.19 34.62
C GLU A 127 6.14 -8.71 35.74
N LEU A 128 6.30 -7.39 35.92
CA LEU A 128 7.23 -6.79 36.89
C LEU A 128 6.57 -6.36 38.22
N PHE A 129 5.24 -6.32 38.29
CA PHE A 129 4.45 -5.90 39.45
C PHE A 129 3.52 -7.01 39.96
#